data_AF-A0A920TRS6-F1
#
_entry.id   AF-A0A920TRS6-F1
#
_cell.length_a   1.000
_cell.length_b   1.000
_cell.length_c   1.000
_cell.angle_alpha   90.00
_cell.angle_beta   90.00
_cell.angle_gamma   90.00
#
_symmetry.space_group_name_H-M   'P 1'
#
loop_
_entity.id
_entity.type
_entity.pdbx_description
1 polymer ?
#
loop_
_entity_poly.entity_id
_entity_poly.type
_entity_poly.pdbx_seq_one_letter_code
_entity_poly.pdbx_strand_id
1 'polypeptide(L)'
;MRHTLILITISLVLSNSATTAVSAQAQTTRMDLATLYDLGNLVVDTNADSVPDLVNASLILGETPSISETAAAAEISARLGFETMAMNLPIQRGISAEGILIVIGRSGLSASGLSSPGIDPTSLDTGEGSVVIRNADDRTWVLIVGGDDEGLMAAARLFSGVLPHTRTLSTAKLDAVAEDLSDALANSGVVDVEVRLTQARAIADRSGISRVVADITVNPADIDSAATAMRRLRDLEPGDENSRPEESTETSLLETDSVTTQGDDQGLQPHSPVLPWTRFGRGENYRRTRDPSSGPSRTRPSGTHLRGDRAAALKTT
;
A
#
# COMPACT_ATOMS: atom_id res chain seq x y z
N MET A 1 1.75 -29.46 3.43
CA MET A 1 1.60 -27.99 3.30
C MET A 1 0.74 -27.74 2.07
N ARG A 2 -0.34 -26.97 2.20
CA ARG A 2 -1.31 -26.81 1.11
C ARG A 2 -0.78 -25.77 0.13
N HIS A 3 -0.43 -26.20 -1.07
CA HIS A 3 -0.08 -25.32 -2.19
C HIS A 3 -1.25 -24.39 -2.44
N THR A 4 -1.04 -23.09 -2.24
CA THR A 4 -2.06 -22.08 -2.51
C THR A 4 -1.87 -21.63 -3.94
N LEU A 5 -2.79 -22.04 -4.80
CA LEU A 5 -2.85 -21.70 -6.22
C LEU A 5 -2.92 -20.16 -6.35
N ILE A 6 -1.88 -19.54 -6.91
CA ILE A 6 -1.87 -18.09 -7.20
C ILE A 6 -2.57 -17.91 -8.55
N LEU A 7 -3.85 -17.52 -8.50
CA LEU A 7 -4.65 -17.29 -9.69
C LEU A 7 -4.39 -15.88 -10.21
N ILE A 8 -3.31 -15.70 -10.99
CA ILE A 8 -3.02 -14.45 -11.69
C ILE A 8 -4.08 -14.27 -12.77
N THR A 9 -5.07 -13.42 -12.53
CA THR A 9 -6.07 -13.08 -13.56
C THR A 9 -5.74 -11.69 -14.09
N ILE A 10 -5.10 -11.65 -15.25
CA ILE A 10 -4.80 -10.42 -16.01
C ILE A 10 -6.11 -9.99 -16.68
N SER A 11 -6.62 -8.82 -16.32
CA SER A 11 -7.78 -8.21 -16.97
C SER A 11 -7.27 -7.07 -17.86
N LEU A 12 -7.49 -7.18 -19.17
CA LEU A 12 -7.02 -6.22 -20.17
C LEU A 12 -8.17 -5.26 -20.54
N VAL A 13 -7.97 -3.95 -20.35
CA VAL A 13 -8.92 -2.91 -20.78
C VAL A 13 -8.30 -2.16 -21.95
N LEU A 14 -8.91 -2.27 -23.15
CA LEU A 14 -8.48 -1.56 -24.35
C LEU A 14 -9.18 -0.21 -24.43
N SER A 15 -8.42 0.86 -24.63
CA SER A 15 -8.94 2.19 -24.99
C SER A 15 -8.30 2.67 -26.29
N ASN A 16 -9.12 3.13 -27.23
CA ASN A 16 -8.64 3.78 -28.46
C ASN A 16 -8.44 5.27 -28.19
N SER A 17 -7.21 5.77 -28.37
CA SER A 17 -6.93 7.21 -28.41
C SER A 17 -6.49 7.60 -29.82
N ALA A 18 -7.18 8.57 -30.42
CA ALA A 18 -6.78 9.18 -31.68
C ALA A 18 -5.59 10.14 -31.44
N THR A 19 -4.55 10.01 -32.25
CA THR A 19 -3.29 10.76 -32.08
C THR A 19 -3.42 12.19 -32.62
N THR A 20 -3.42 13.18 -31.74
CA THR A 20 -3.08 14.57 -32.09
C THR A 20 -1.69 14.86 -31.57
N ALA A 21 -0.78 15.26 -32.46
CA ALA A 21 0.60 15.59 -32.11
C ALA A 21 0.64 16.81 -31.17
N VAL A 22 1.08 16.59 -29.94
CA VAL A 22 1.42 17.64 -28.97
C VAL A 22 2.94 17.70 -28.86
N SER A 23 3.46 18.92 -28.85
CA SER A 23 4.87 19.30 -28.78
C SER A 23 5.65 18.59 -27.65
N ALA A 24 6.95 18.38 -27.85
CA ALA A 24 7.88 17.67 -26.97
C ALA A 24 8.23 18.38 -25.64
N GLN A 25 7.22 18.80 -24.87
CA GLN A 25 7.38 19.22 -23.47
C GLN A 25 6.30 18.50 -22.64
N ALA A 26 6.75 17.71 -21.66
CA ALA A 26 5.98 16.87 -20.74
C ALA A 26 5.43 15.55 -21.31
N GLN A 27 6.33 14.68 -21.78
CA GLN A 27 6.12 13.25 -21.54
C GLN A 27 6.46 13.00 -20.06
N THR A 28 5.60 13.44 -19.15
CA THR A 28 5.65 12.95 -17.77
C THR A 28 5.37 11.46 -17.90
N THR A 29 6.38 10.60 -17.70
CA THR A 29 6.14 9.17 -17.53
C THR A 29 5.00 9.05 -16.55
N ARG A 30 3.85 8.56 -17.03
CA ARG A 30 2.61 8.65 -16.26
C ARG A 30 2.76 7.70 -15.07
N MET A 31 2.92 8.27 -13.88
CA MET A 31 3.19 7.54 -12.64
C MET A 31 2.32 6.29 -12.49
N ASP A 32 2.93 5.23 -11.97
CA ASP A 32 2.31 3.92 -11.75
C ASP A 32 2.85 3.31 -10.43
N LEU A 33 2.47 2.07 -10.11
CA LEU A 33 2.78 1.49 -8.79
C LEU A 33 4.26 1.17 -8.61
N ALA A 34 4.99 0.94 -9.71
CA ALA A 34 6.42 0.69 -9.68
C ALA A 34 7.19 1.98 -9.34
N THR A 35 6.76 3.10 -9.91
CA THR A 35 7.45 4.40 -9.81
C THR A 35 6.95 5.30 -8.68
N LEU A 36 5.78 5.01 -8.08
CA LEU A 36 5.12 5.89 -7.10
C LEU A 36 6.05 6.35 -5.95
N TYR A 37 6.91 5.47 -5.45
CA TYR A 37 7.81 5.73 -4.33
C TYR A 37 9.17 6.31 -4.72
N ASP A 38 9.43 6.50 -6.02
CA ASP A 38 10.68 7.12 -6.47
C ASP A 38 10.75 8.59 -6.01
N LEU A 39 11.98 9.05 -5.74
CA LEU A 39 12.23 10.43 -5.35
C LEU A 39 11.73 11.39 -6.45
N GLY A 40 10.95 12.40 -6.05
CA GLY A 40 10.28 13.35 -6.94
C GLY A 40 8.80 13.03 -7.19
N ASN A 41 8.34 11.84 -6.82
CA ASN A 41 6.95 11.42 -6.97
C ASN A 41 6.16 11.65 -5.67
N LEU A 42 5.99 10.61 -4.83
CA LEU A 42 5.24 10.70 -3.57
C LEU A 42 5.97 11.54 -2.51
N VAL A 43 7.30 11.51 -2.54
CA VAL A 43 8.18 12.31 -1.69
C VAL A 43 9.17 13.09 -2.54
N VAL A 44 9.47 14.32 -2.12
CA VAL A 44 10.31 15.26 -2.86
C VAL A 44 11.44 15.71 -1.95
N ASP A 45 12.63 15.85 -2.53
CA ASP A 45 13.76 16.56 -1.95
C ASP A 45 13.76 17.99 -2.51
N THR A 46 13.46 18.96 -1.66
CA THR A 46 13.35 20.38 -2.04
C THR A 46 14.66 21.14 -1.95
N ASN A 47 15.70 20.55 -1.35
CA ASN A 47 16.98 21.21 -1.08
C ASN A 47 18.17 20.57 -1.84
N ALA A 48 17.93 19.47 -2.56
CA ALA A 48 18.87 18.72 -3.39
C ALA A 48 20.00 18.00 -2.63
N ASP A 49 19.76 17.57 -1.39
CA ASP A 49 20.69 16.75 -0.59
C ASP A 49 20.47 15.23 -0.73
N SER A 50 19.56 14.82 -1.62
CA SER A 50 19.11 13.44 -1.85
C SER A 50 18.34 12.81 -0.69
N VAL A 51 17.85 13.62 0.25
CA VAL A 51 16.99 13.18 1.36
C VAL A 51 15.60 13.81 1.18
N PRO A 52 14.53 13.00 1.06
CA PRO A 52 13.19 13.57 0.92
C PRO A 52 12.78 14.37 2.15
N ASP A 53 12.34 15.61 1.95
CA ASP A 53 11.93 16.56 3.00
C ASP A 53 10.50 17.12 2.79
N LEU A 54 9.78 16.60 1.80
CA LEU A 54 8.40 16.96 1.52
C LEU A 54 7.57 15.75 1.10
N VAL A 55 6.38 15.61 1.67
CA VAL A 55 5.32 14.71 1.17
C VAL A 55 4.50 15.42 0.10
N ASN A 56 4.58 14.93 -1.13
CA ASN A 56 3.84 15.44 -2.29
C ASN A 56 2.47 14.74 -2.43
N ALA A 57 1.74 14.63 -1.32
CA ALA A 57 0.45 13.98 -1.27
C ALA A 57 -0.53 14.62 -0.30
N SER A 58 -1.82 14.45 -0.55
CA SER A 58 -2.91 14.86 0.33
C SER A 58 -3.88 13.71 0.51
N LEU A 59 -4.34 13.47 1.75
CA LEU A 59 -5.38 12.48 2.03
C LEU A 59 -6.77 13.06 1.77
N ILE A 60 -7.62 12.24 1.16
CA ILE A 60 -9.04 12.51 0.92
C ILE A 60 -9.87 11.47 1.66
N LEU A 61 -10.65 11.96 2.63
CA LEU A 61 -11.62 11.22 3.43
C LEU A 61 -12.99 11.91 3.27
N GLY A 62 -14.08 11.20 3.53
CA GLY A 62 -15.40 11.83 3.62
C GLY A 62 -15.53 12.77 4.83
N GLU A 63 -16.61 13.55 4.88
CA GLU A 63 -16.89 14.48 5.99
C GLU A 63 -17.01 13.78 7.35
N THR A 64 -17.47 12.53 7.35
CA THR A 64 -17.63 11.67 8.54
C THR A 64 -16.97 10.32 8.29
N PRO A 65 -15.61 10.25 8.33
CA PRO A 65 -14.91 9.01 8.06
C PRO A 65 -15.21 7.98 9.13
N SER A 66 -15.32 6.72 8.71
CA SER A 66 -15.43 5.59 9.63
C SER A 66 -14.15 5.40 10.45
N ILE A 67 -14.22 4.55 11.49
CA ILE A 67 -13.05 4.16 12.29
C ILE A 67 -12.01 3.49 11.39
N SER A 68 -12.45 2.60 10.48
CA SER A 68 -11.59 1.85 9.57
C SER A 68 -10.90 2.78 8.55
N GLU A 69 -11.61 3.79 8.03
CA GLU A 69 -11.01 4.82 7.16
C GLU A 69 -10.00 5.70 7.90
N THR A 70 -10.29 6.05 9.15
CA THR A 70 -9.35 6.81 10.00
C THR A 70 -8.10 5.98 10.32
N ALA A 71 -8.26 4.68 10.60
CA ALA A 71 -7.16 3.76 10.83
C ALA A 71 -6.30 3.58 9.57
N ALA A 72 -6.92 3.39 8.40
CA ALA A 72 -6.24 3.33 7.11
C ALA A 72 -5.45 4.62 6.82
N ALA A 73 -6.04 5.78 7.09
CA ALA A 73 -5.35 7.07 6.96
C ALA A 73 -4.14 7.19 7.88
N ALA A 74 -4.21 6.65 9.10
CA ALA A 74 -3.09 6.64 10.03
C ALA A 74 -1.92 5.75 9.54
N GLU A 75 -2.21 4.55 9.01
CA GLU A 75 -1.20 3.65 8.40
C GLU A 75 -0.48 4.32 7.24
N ILE A 76 -1.24 4.96 6.34
CA ILE A 76 -0.69 5.68 5.18
C ILE A 76 0.16 6.86 5.65
N SER A 77 -0.34 7.64 6.60
CA SER A 77 0.39 8.78 7.18
C SER A 77 1.70 8.34 7.83
N ALA A 78 1.68 7.22 8.55
CA ALA A 78 2.87 6.66 9.18
C ALA A 78 3.92 6.26 8.14
N ARG A 79 3.51 5.64 7.02
CA ARG A 79 4.42 5.35 5.91
C ARG A 79 4.99 6.63 5.30
N LEU A 80 4.15 7.61 4.99
CA LEU A 80 4.61 8.87 4.42
C LEU A 80 5.61 9.57 5.34
N GLY A 81 5.38 9.55 6.66
CA GLY A 81 6.32 10.07 7.65
C GLY A 81 7.61 9.26 7.80
N PHE A 82 7.63 7.98 7.42
CA PHE A 82 8.85 7.17 7.37
C PHE A 82 9.69 7.48 6.13
N GLU A 83 9.05 7.81 5.01
CA GLU A 83 9.71 8.10 3.72
C GLU A 83 10.35 9.49 3.65
N THR A 84 10.12 10.36 4.65
CA THR A 84 10.63 11.72 4.66
C THR A 84 11.28 12.08 5.98
N MET A 85 12.32 12.91 5.95
CA MET A 85 12.93 13.49 7.15
C MET A 85 12.21 14.76 7.63
N ALA A 86 11.21 15.26 6.90
CA ALA A 86 10.39 16.38 7.31
C ALA A 86 8.92 16.17 6.93
N MET A 87 8.03 16.25 7.93
CA MET A 87 6.60 16.08 7.71
C MET A 87 5.87 17.42 7.88
N ASN A 88 5.27 17.91 6.79
CA ASN A 88 4.32 19.02 6.85
C ASN A 88 2.94 18.49 7.29
N LEU A 89 2.65 18.55 8.60
CA LEU A 89 1.33 18.21 9.15
C LEU A 89 0.36 19.40 8.93
N PRO A 90 -0.93 19.23 8.56
CA PRO A 90 -1.73 18.00 8.42
C PRO A 90 -1.86 17.47 6.97
N ILE A 91 -1.78 16.15 6.81
CA ILE A 91 -1.74 15.46 5.50
C ILE A 91 -3.12 15.45 4.80
N GLN A 92 -4.22 15.61 5.54
CA GLN A 92 -5.56 15.79 4.95
C GLN A 92 -5.77 17.24 4.54
N ARG A 93 -5.57 17.56 3.25
CA ARG A 93 -5.75 18.92 2.70
C ARG A 93 -6.95 19.02 1.76
N GLY A 94 -7.67 17.92 1.53
CA GLY A 94 -8.83 17.87 0.65
C GLY A 94 -8.46 17.91 -0.83
N ILE A 95 -9.48 17.97 -1.70
CA ILE A 95 -9.34 17.83 -3.16
C ILE A 95 -8.61 19.01 -3.81
N SER A 96 -8.65 20.19 -3.20
CA SER A 96 -7.99 21.41 -3.70
C SER A 96 -6.48 21.43 -3.44
N ALA A 97 -5.95 20.47 -2.67
CA ALA A 97 -4.52 20.37 -2.42
C ALA A 97 -3.76 20.11 -3.72
N GLU A 98 -2.51 20.55 -3.80
CA GLU A 98 -1.60 20.18 -4.89
C GLU A 98 -1.02 18.77 -4.69
N GLY A 99 -0.38 18.23 -5.73
CA GLY A 99 0.25 16.91 -5.69
C GLY A 99 -0.74 15.75 -5.81
N ILE A 100 -0.30 14.58 -5.34
CA ILE A 100 -1.02 13.30 -5.43
C ILE A 100 -2.18 13.29 -4.44
N LEU A 101 -3.37 12.92 -4.90
CA LEU A 101 -4.53 12.73 -4.01
C LEU A 101 -4.68 11.26 -3.62
N ILE A 102 -4.52 10.97 -2.33
CA ILE A 102 -4.72 9.63 -1.77
C ILE A 102 -6.13 9.55 -1.20
N VAL A 103 -7.01 8.89 -1.95
CA VAL A 103 -8.42 8.69 -1.62
C VAL A 103 -8.59 7.44 -0.78
N ILE A 104 -9.21 7.56 0.39
CA ILE A 104 -9.31 6.47 1.37
C ILE A 104 -10.76 6.07 1.58
N GLY A 105 -11.03 4.79 1.33
CA GLY A 105 -12.33 4.17 1.55
C GLY A 105 -13.45 4.71 0.66
N ARG A 106 -14.67 4.28 0.97
CA ARG A 106 -15.86 4.64 0.17
C ARG A 106 -16.28 6.09 0.41
N SER A 107 -16.09 6.61 1.62
CA SER A 107 -16.42 8.01 1.93
C SER A 107 -15.46 8.96 1.23
N GLY A 108 -14.15 8.65 1.20
CA GLY A 108 -13.16 9.40 0.44
C GLY A 108 -13.44 9.33 -1.05
N LEU A 109 -13.82 8.17 -1.58
CA LEU A 109 -14.20 8.02 -2.99
C LEU A 109 -15.39 8.89 -3.36
N SER A 110 -16.41 8.93 -2.50
CA SER A 110 -17.56 9.81 -2.68
C SER A 110 -17.16 11.30 -2.63
N ALA A 111 -16.27 11.67 -1.71
CA ALA A 111 -15.76 13.04 -1.57
C ALA A 111 -14.83 13.47 -2.72
N SER A 112 -14.19 12.52 -3.40
CA SER A 112 -13.29 12.79 -4.52
C SER A 112 -13.99 13.34 -5.76
N GLY A 113 -15.28 13.05 -5.93
CA GLY A 113 -16.03 13.42 -7.13
C GLY A 113 -15.58 12.72 -8.43
N LEU A 114 -14.68 11.73 -8.35
CA LEU A 114 -14.21 10.97 -9.52
C LEU A 114 -15.36 10.18 -10.16
N SER A 115 -15.69 10.50 -11.41
CA SER A 115 -16.73 9.82 -12.18
C SER A 115 -16.30 8.42 -12.65
N SER A 116 -15.00 8.21 -12.88
CA SER A 116 -14.40 6.94 -13.30
C SER A 116 -13.18 6.63 -12.43
N PRO A 117 -13.37 6.05 -11.24
CA PRO A 117 -12.28 5.75 -10.32
C PRO A 117 -11.40 4.56 -10.76
N GLY A 118 -11.74 3.88 -11.87
CA GLY A 118 -11.02 2.70 -12.33
C GLY A 118 -11.24 1.45 -11.47
N ILE A 119 -12.05 1.55 -10.42
CA ILE A 119 -12.45 0.42 -9.58
C ILE A 119 -13.84 0.63 -8.99
N ASP A 120 -14.65 -0.43 -9.02
CA ASP A 120 -15.89 -0.49 -8.26
C ASP A 120 -15.61 -1.23 -6.95
N PRO A 121 -15.73 -0.59 -5.76
CA PRO A 121 -15.51 -1.27 -4.49
C PRO A 121 -16.43 -2.47 -4.25
N THR A 122 -17.56 -2.57 -4.95
CA THR A 122 -18.47 -3.73 -4.87
C THR A 122 -18.01 -4.93 -5.70
N SER A 123 -16.99 -4.74 -6.55
CA SER A 123 -16.32 -5.82 -7.30
C SER A 123 -15.21 -6.54 -6.51
N LEU A 124 -14.96 -6.09 -5.28
CA LEU A 124 -13.97 -6.69 -4.37
C LEU A 124 -14.68 -7.70 -3.45
N ASP A 125 -14.04 -8.86 -3.26
CA ASP A 125 -14.51 -9.86 -2.31
C ASP A 125 -14.40 -9.36 -0.84
N THR A 126 -15.09 -10.04 0.08
CA THR A 126 -14.91 -9.83 1.52
C THR A 126 -13.44 -9.99 1.92
N GLY A 127 -12.91 -9.02 2.67
CA GLY A 127 -11.49 -8.95 3.04
C GLY A 127 -10.54 -8.59 1.89
N GLU A 128 -11.02 -8.36 0.67
CA GLU A 128 -10.18 -7.93 -0.45
C GLU A 128 -10.05 -6.40 -0.48
N GLY A 129 -8.81 -5.94 -0.63
CA GLY A 129 -8.40 -4.56 -0.72
C GLY A 129 -7.68 -4.27 -2.02
N SER A 130 -7.71 -3.02 -2.48
CA SER A 130 -7.02 -2.57 -3.67
C SER A 130 -6.38 -1.20 -3.50
N VAL A 131 -5.17 -1.08 -4.03
CA VAL A 131 -4.48 0.18 -4.32
C VAL A 131 -4.57 0.41 -5.82
N VAL A 132 -5.10 1.55 -6.26
CA VAL A 132 -5.25 1.90 -7.68
C VAL A 132 -4.61 3.24 -7.95
N ILE A 133 -3.83 3.33 -9.02
CA ILE A 133 -3.35 4.61 -9.56
C ILE A 133 -4.21 5.02 -10.75
N ARG A 134 -4.80 6.19 -10.65
CA ARG A 134 -5.55 6.84 -11.73
C ARG A 134 -4.95 8.18 -12.06
N ASN A 135 -4.88 8.45 -13.34
CA ASN A 135 -4.51 9.76 -13.83
C ASN A 135 -5.78 10.39 -14.42
N ALA A 136 -6.26 11.47 -13.80
CA ALA A 136 -7.47 12.17 -14.18
C ALA A 136 -7.29 13.66 -13.87
N ASP A 137 -7.80 14.52 -14.75
CA ASP A 137 -7.72 15.98 -14.65
C ASP A 137 -6.27 16.48 -14.46
N ASP A 138 -5.33 15.92 -15.24
CA ASP A 138 -3.88 16.19 -15.17
C ASP A 138 -3.25 15.94 -13.80
N ARG A 139 -3.87 15.05 -13.00
CA ARG A 139 -3.44 14.72 -11.66
C ARG A 139 -3.38 13.22 -11.42
N THR A 140 -2.44 12.82 -10.56
CA THR A 140 -2.35 11.44 -10.06
C THR A 140 -3.21 11.29 -8.82
N TRP A 141 -4.04 10.25 -8.84
CA TRP A 141 -4.91 9.80 -7.77
C TRP A 141 -4.48 8.41 -7.35
N VAL A 142 -4.32 8.21 -6.05
CA VAL A 142 -4.11 6.89 -5.45
C VAL A 142 -5.37 6.54 -4.69
N LEU A 143 -6.05 5.47 -5.06
CA LEU A 143 -7.27 5.04 -4.40
C LEU A 143 -6.96 3.83 -3.53
N ILE A 144 -7.29 3.93 -2.25
CA ILE A 144 -7.18 2.89 -1.25
C ILE A 144 -8.59 2.44 -0.89
N VAL A 145 -9.03 1.32 -1.45
CA VAL A 145 -10.42 0.85 -1.36
C VAL A 145 -10.49 -0.60 -0.92
N GLY A 146 -11.56 -0.96 -0.21
CA GLY A 146 -11.83 -2.34 0.21
C GLY A 146 -13.27 -2.75 -0.12
N GLY A 147 -13.47 -4.06 -0.29
CA GLY A 147 -14.81 -4.68 -0.33
C GLY A 147 -15.58 -4.50 0.97
N ASP A 148 -14.85 -4.40 2.08
CA ASP A 148 -15.30 -4.10 3.44
C ASP A 148 -14.18 -3.42 4.25
N ASP A 149 -14.39 -3.26 5.55
CA ASP A 149 -13.44 -2.65 6.49
C ASP A 149 -12.12 -3.42 6.60
N GLU A 150 -12.18 -4.75 6.53
CA GLU A 150 -11.00 -5.62 6.61
C GLU A 150 -10.17 -5.52 5.34
N GLY A 151 -10.84 -5.53 4.18
CA GLY A 151 -10.24 -5.28 2.88
C GLY A 151 -9.65 -3.88 2.77
N LEU A 152 -10.30 -2.86 3.34
CA LEU A 152 -9.74 -1.50 3.36
C LEU A 152 -8.41 -1.47 4.13
N MET A 153 -8.36 -2.15 5.29
CA MET A 153 -7.11 -2.27 6.05
C MET A 153 -6.06 -3.10 5.31
N ALA A 154 -6.45 -4.15 4.58
CA ALA A 154 -5.54 -4.89 3.72
C ALA A 154 -4.93 -4.01 2.62
N ALA A 155 -5.74 -3.15 1.97
CA ALA A 155 -5.27 -2.18 0.99
C ALA A 155 -4.32 -1.14 1.60
N ALA A 156 -4.67 -0.59 2.76
CA ALA A 156 -3.85 0.38 3.46
C ALA A 156 -2.48 -0.20 3.85
N ARG A 157 -2.45 -1.44 4.32
CA ARG A 157 -1.20 -2.17 4.65
C ARG A 157 -0.41 -2.55 3.41
N LEU A 158 -1.08 -2.87 2.30
CA LEU A 158 -0.41 -3.08 1.02
C LEU A 158 0.33 -1.81 0.61
N PHE A 159 -0.34 -0.66 0.66
CA PHE A 159 0.28 0.63 0.39
C PHE A 159 1.40 0.97 1.39
N SER A 160 1.13 0.90 2.69
CA SER A 160 2.07 1.37 3.71
C SER A 160 3.27 0.45 3.93
N GLY A 161 3.08 -0.86 3.79
CA GLY A 161 4.03 -1.88 4.25
C GLY A 161 4.61 -2.80 3.18
N VAL A 162 4.01 -2.87 1.98
CA VAL A 162 4.42 -3.81 0.93
C VAL A 162 4.97 -3.06 -0.28
N LEU A 163 4.22 -2.12 -0.85
CA LEU A 163 4.66 -1.36 -2.03
C LEU A 163 5.98 -0.61 -1.76
N PRO A 164 6.86 -0.49 -2.76
CA PRO A 164 6.75 -0.97 -4.15
C PRO A 164 7.21 -2.43 -4.35
N HIS A 165 7.29 -3.24 -3.29
CA HIS A 165 7.67 -4.65 -3.37
C HIS A 165 6.45 -5.55 -3.57
N THR A 166 6.69 -6.80 -3.96
CA THR A 166 5.61 -7.77 -4.20
C THR A 166 5.06 -8.39 -2.92
N ARG A 167 5.86 -8.49 -1.85
CA ARG A 167 5.41 -9.07 -0.57
C ARG A 167 6.13 -8.54 0.67
N THR A 168 7.45 -8.46 0.65
CA THR A 168 8.29 -7.92 1.73
C THR A 168 9.36 -7.01 1.15
N LEU A 169 10.05 -6.24 1.99
CA LEU A 169 11.16 -5.37 1.57
C LEU A 169 12.33 -6.13 0.90
N SER A 170 12.38 -7.47 1.01
CA SER A 170 13.42 -8.31 0.40
C SER A 170 12.92 -9.08 -0.83
N THR A 171 11.63 -8.98 -1.16
CA THR A 171 11.09 -9.58 -2.40
C THR A 171 11.28 -8.65 -3.59
N ALA A 172 11.10 -9.19 -4.80
CA ALA A 172 11.14 -8.41 -6.03
C ALA A 172 10.27 -7.16 -5.95
N LYS A 173 10.79 -6.07 -6.50
CA LYS A 173 10.06 -4.82 -6.72
C LYS A 173 9.14 -4.94 -7.92
N LEU A 174 8.17 -4.03 -7.99
CA LEU A 174 7.21 -3.96 -9.09
C LEU A 174 7.82 -3.52 -10.43
N ASP A 175 8.99 -2.87 -10.43
CA ASP A 175 9.75 -2.57 -11.65
C ASP A 175 10.20 -3.85 -12.37
N ALA A 176 10.71 -4.84 -11.63
CA ALA A 176 11.08 -6.15 -12.17
C ALA A 176 9.86 -6.88 -12.76
N VAL A 177 8.67 -6.74 -12.14
CA VAL A 177 7.43 -7.29 -12.72
C VAL A 177 7.08 -6.61 -14.05
N ALA A 178 7.27 -5.30 -14.16
CA ALA A 178 7.04 -4.57 -15.40
C ALA A 178 8.06 -4.94 -16.50
N GLU A 179 9.32 -5.18 -16.11
CA GLU A 179 10.39 -5.67 -16.99
C GLU A 179 10.07 -7.08 -17.50
N ASP A 180 9.70 -8.02 -16.62
CA ASP A 180 9.30 -9.39 -16.99
C ASP A 180 8.12 -9.40 -17.99
N LEU A 181 7.13 -8.51 -17.79
CA LEU A 181 6.00 -8.35 -18.71
C LEU A 181 6.46 -7.81 -20.08
N SER A 182 7.37 -6.85 -20.08
CA SER A 182 7.95 -6.26 -21.29
C SER A 182 8.76 -7.29 -22.07
N ASP A 183 9.57 -8.09 -21.37
CA ASP A 183 10.37 -9.16 -21.95
C ASP A 183 9.48 -10.27 -22.53
N ALA A 184 8.40 -10.65 -21.85
CA ALA A 184 7.44 -11.62 -22.38
C ALA A 184 6.78 -11.15 -23.71
N LEU A 185 6.52 -9.85 -23.82
CA LEU A 185 5.99 -9.22 -25.04
C LEU A 185 7.04 -9.17 -26.15
N ALA A 186 8.26 -8.73 -25.83
CA ALA A 186 9.39 -8.68 -26.77
C ALA A 186 9.74 -10.07 -27.33
N ASN A 187 9.75 -11.10 -26.48
CA ASN A 187 9.95 -12.50 -26.87
C ASN A 187 8.84 -13.05 -27.79
N SER A 188 7.69 -12.38 -27.82
CA SER A 188 6.59 -12.69 -28.73
C SER A 188 6.58 -11.81 -29.99
N GLY A 189 7.63 -11.00 -30.20
CA GLY A 189 7.78 -10.11 -31.34
C GLY A 189 7.05 -8.78 -31.23
N VAL A 190 6.49 -8.46 -30.04
CA VAL A 190 5.83 -7.18 -29.79
C VAL A 190 6.86 -6.19 -29.27
N VAL A 191 7.14 -5.14 -30.05
CA VAL A 191 8.12 -4.08 -29.72
C VAL A 191 7.42 -2.76 -29.44
N ASP A 192 8.16 -1.76 -28.93
CA ASP A 192 7.64 -0.43 -28.59
C ASP A 192 6.43 -0.49 -27.64
N VAL A 193 6.60 -1.26 -26.56
CA VAL A 193 5.58 -1.49 -25.53
C VAL A 193 5.73 -0.50 -24.37
N GLU A 194 4.59 -0.04 -23.85
CA GLU A 194 4.53 0.63 -22.56
C GLU A 194 3.73 -0.25 -21.59
N VAL A 195 4.37 -0.71 -20.51
CA VAL A 195 3.73 -1.44 -19.41
C VAL A 195 3.59 -0.49 -18.22
N ARG A 196 2.38 -0.35 -17.68
CA ARG A 196 2.10 0.44 -16.48
C ARG A 196 1.34 -0.39 -15.46
N LEU A 197 1.87 -0.50 -14.25
CA LEU A 197 1.22 -1.24 -13.16
C LEU A 197 0.24 -0.31 -12.43
N THR A 198 -1.04 -0.39 -12.76
CA THR A 198 -2.05 0.59 -12.33
C THR A 198 -2.85 0.14 -11.11
N GLN A 199 -2.85 -1.14 -10.77
CA GLN A 199 -3.56 -1.65 -9.60
C GLN A 199 -2.83 -2.82 -8.96
N ALA A 200 -2.84 -2.85 -7.62
CA ALA A 200 -2.43 -4.00 -6.83
C ALA A 200 -3.52 -4.31 -5.80
N ARG A 201 -3.81 -5.60 -5.60
CA ARG A 201 -4.78 -6.06 -4.61
C ARG A 201 -4.11 -6.86 -3.51
N ALA A 202 -4.72 -6.84 -2.34
CA ALA A 202 -4.37 -7.66 -1.19
C ALA A 202 -5.63 -8.33 -0.66
N ILE A 203 -5.43 -9.45 0.03
CA ILE A 203 -6.50 -10.14 0.76
C ILE A 203 -6.10 -10.14 2.23
N ALA A 204 -7.04 -9.84 3.11
CA ALA A 204 -6.84 -9.90 4.55
C ALA A 204 -6.22 -11.24 4.97
N ASP A 205 -5.34 -11.18 5.97
CA ASP A 205 -4.55 -12.31 6.48
C ASP A 205 -3.67 -13.05 5.45
N ARG A 206 -3.50 -12.50 4.25
CA ARG A 206 -2.50 -12.95 3.27
C ARG A 206 -1.38 -11.94 3.14
N SER A 207 -0.16 -12.44 3.01
CA SER A 207 1.01 -11.59 2.81
C SER A 207 1.15 -11.19 1.34
N GLY A 208 1.43 -9.92 1.09
CA GLY A 208 1.82 -9.41 -0.22
C GLY A 208 0.66 -9.19 -1.19
N ILE A 209 1.04 -8.94 -2.44
CA ILE A 209 0.11 -8.69 -3.54
C ILE A 209 -0.56 -9.99 -3.97
N SER A 210 -1.89 -10.03 -3.94
CA SER A 210 -2.69 -11.15 -4.45
C SER A 210 -2.94 -11.04 -5.96
N ARG A 211 -2.91 -9.82 -6.51
CA ARG A 211 -3.15 -9.53 -7.93
C ARG A 211 -2.51 -8.20 -8.31
N VAL A 212 -1.89 -8.16 -9.48
CA VAL A 212 -1.50 -6.93 -10.17
C VAL A 212 -2.36 -6.77 -11.43
N VAL A 213 -2.76 -5.54 -11.75
CA VAL A 213 -3.32 -5.17 -13.05
C VAL A 213 -2.34 -4.25 -13.74
N ALA A 214 -2.03 -4.59 -14.99
CA ALA A 214 -1.15 -3.83 -15.85
C ALA A 214 -1.97 -3.29 -17.04
N ASP A 215 -1.78 -2.00 -17.32
CA ASP A 215 -2.18 -1.42 -18.60
C ASP A 215 -1.01 -1.60 -19.56
N ILE A 216 -1.26 -2.20 -20.72
CA ILE A 216 -0.26 -2.47 -21.74
C ILE A 216 -0.65 -1.72 -23.01
N THR A 217 0.15 -0.73 -23.40
CA THR A 217 0.00 0.00 -24.65
C THR A 217 0.90 -0.63 -25.71
N VAL A 218 0.30 -1.00 -26.85
CA VAL A 218 0.97 -1.62 -28.00
C VAL A 218 0.53 -0.93 -29.28
N ASN A 219 1.28 -1.14 -30.36
CA ASN A 219 0.79 -0.81 -31.69
C ASN A 219 -0.50 -1.59 -31.99
N PRO A 220 -1.51 -0.98 -32.65
CA PRO A 220 -2.78 -1.66 -32.94
C PRO A 220 -2.62 -2.97 -33.72
N ALA A 221 -1.58 -3.09 -34.55
CA ALA A 221 -1.28 -4.30 -35.32
C ALA A 221 -0.82 -5.48 -34.43
N ASP A 222 -0.32 -5.19 -33.23
CA ASP A 222 0.29 -6.18 -32.33
C ASP A 222 -0.65 -6.63 -31.19
N ILE A 223 -1.89 -6.12 -31.14
CA ILE A 223 -2.85 -6.41 -30.08
C ILE A 223 -3.08 -7.92 -29.89
N ASP A 224 -3.27 -8.67 -30.97
CA ASP A 224 -3.52 -10.11 -30.90
C ASP A 224 -2.29 -10.90 -30.44
N SER A 225 -1.10 -10.47 -30.88
CA SER A 225 0.19 -11.02 -30.47
C SER A 225 0.43 -10.77 -28.98
N ALA A 226 0.21 -9.54 -28.51
CA ALA A 226 0.35 -9.16 -27.12
C ALA A 226 -0.64 -9.92 -26.22
N ALA A 227 -1.91 -10.01 -26.63
CA ALA A 227 -2.91 -10.77 -25.89
C ALA A 227 -2.56 -12.27 -25.82
N THR A 228 -1.96 -12.82 -26.87
CA THR A 228 -1.50 -14.22 -26.90
C THR A 228 -0.29 -14.42 -25.98
N ALA A 229 0.67 -13.49 -25.97
CA ALA A 229 1.82 -13.51 -25.06
C ALA A 229 1.37 -13.51 -23.59
N MET A 230 0.44 -12.61 -23.22
CA MET A 230 -0.07 -12.52 -21.85
C MET A 230 -0.86 -13.77 -21.43
N ARG A 231 -1.63 -14.38 -22.33
CA ARG A 231 -2.29 -15.67 -22.06
C ARG A 231 -1.26 -16.77 -21.81
N ARG A 232 -0.20 -16.85 -22.61
CA ARG A 232 0.88 -17.83 -22.40
C ARG A 232 1.55 -17.63 -21.04
N LEU A 233 1.89 -16.39 -20.69
CA LEU A 233 2.50 -16.07 -19.40
C LEU A 233 1.63 -16.49 -18.22
N ARG A 234 0.32 -16.25 -18.30
CA ARG A 234 -0.64 -16.69 -17.27
C ARG A 234 -0.70 -18.21 -17.14
N ASP A 235 -0.60 -18.91 -18.26
CA ASP A 235 -0.72 -20.37 -18.32
C ASP A 235 0.61 -21.08 -17.98
N LEU A 236 1.71 -20.34 -17.79
CA LEU A 236 2.94 -20.88 -17.21
C LEU A 236 2.65 -21.26 -15.75
N GLU A 237 2.84 -22.53 -15.40
CA GLU A 237 2.86 -22.93 -13.99
C GLU A 237 4.02 -22.22 -13.30
N PRO A 238 3.83 -21.71 -12.06
CA PRO A 238 4.93 -21.15 -11.30
C PRO A 238 6.02 -22.22 -11.18
N GLY A 239 7.19 -21.94 -11.73
CA GLY A 239 8.33 -22.85 -11.67
C GLY A 239 8.66 -23.17 -10.22
N ASP A 240 8.93 -24.43 -9.91
CA ASP A 240 9.42 -24.86 -8.61
C ASP A 240 10.67 -24.02 -8.24
N GLU A 241 10.53 -23.11 -7.28
CA GLU A 241 11.62 -22.34 -6.64
C GLU A 241 12.67 -23.25 -5.95
N ASN A 242 12.56 -24.57 -6.07
CA ASN A 242 13.52 -25.53 -5.54
C ASN A 242 14.71 -25.78 -6.48
N SER A 243 14.76 -25.14 -7.65
CA SER A 243 15.93 -25.16 -8.54
C SER A 243 16.95 -24.10 -8.11
N ARG A 244 17.54 -24.27 -6.91
CA ARG A 244 18.79 -23.57 -6.61
C ARG A 244 19.85 -24.07 -7.63
N PRO A 245 20.66 -23.19 -8.24
CA PRO A 245 21.88 -23.63 -8.89
C PRO A 245 22.67 -24.43 -7.86
N GLU A 246 23.08 -25.66 -8.22
CA GLU A 246 23.93 -26.45 -7.35
C GLU A 246 25.12 -25.58 -6.93
N GLU A 247 25.19 -25.31 -5.63
CA GLU A 247 26.34 -24.74 -4.98
C GLU A 247 27.49 -25.69 -5.29
N SER A 248 28.34 -25.27 -6.22
CA SER A 248 29.53 -25.97 -6.63
C SER A 248 30.34 -26.27 -5.38
N THR A 249 30.30 -27.55 -5.00
CA THR A 249 31.02 -28.15 -3.89
C THR A 249 32.47 -27.67 -3.89
N GLU A 250 32.79 -26.69 -3.04
CA GLU A 250 34.18 -26.38 -2.72
C GLU A 250 34.75 -27.60 -2.01
N THR A 251 35.69 -28.23 -2.70
CA THR A 251 36.42 -29.41 -2.25
C THR A 251 37.26 -29.00 -1.04
N SER A 252 36.83 -29.41 0.15
CA SER A 252 37.61 -29.36 1.38
C SER A 252 38.82 -30.30 1.22
N LEU A 253 39.98 -29.72 0.89
CA LEU A 253 41.26 -30.39 1.05
C LEU A 253 41.65 -30.35 2.53
N LEU A 254 41.51 -31.50 3.18
CA LEU A 254 42.09 -31.82 4.47
C LEU A 254 43.62 -31.81 4.34
N GLU A 255 44.28 -30.83 4.97
CA GLU A 255 45.70 -30.92 5.28
C GLU A 255 45.86 -31.26 6.76
N THR A 256 46.11 -32.55 7.01
CA THR A 256 46.56 -33.07 8.29
C THR A 256 48.06 -32.79 8.42
N ASP A 257 48.50 -32.09 9.46
CA ASP A 257 49.84 -32.33 10.00
C ASP A 257 49.96 -32.05 11.51
N SER A 258 50.03 -33.16 12.26
CA SER A 258 51.09 -33.51 13.22
C SER A 258 51.61 -32.48 14.24
N VAL A 259 51.09 -32.60 15.46
CA VAL A 259 51.74 -32.57 16.79
C VAL A 259 53.23 -32.17 16.89
N THR A 260 53.53 -31.19 17.75
CA THR A 260 54.56 -31.34 18.80
C THR A 260 54.23 -30.52 20.05
N THR A 261 54.24 -31.21 21.19
CA THR A 261 54.14 -30.73 22.57
C THR A 261 55.41 -29.98 23.01
N GLN A 262 55.24 -28.86 23.69
CA GLN A 262 56.17 -28.43 24.75
C GLN A 262 55.39 -27.59 25.77
N GLY A 263 55.35 -28.06 27.01
CA GLY A 263 54.61 -27.44 28.10
C GLY A 263 55.30 -26.20 28.67
N ASP A 264 54.53 -25.40 29.38
CA ASP A 264 54.93 -24.83 30.66
C ASP A 264 53.67 -24.43 31.45
N ASP A 265 53.66 -24.89 32.69
CA ASP A 265 52.62 -24.77 33.72
C ASP A 265 52.87 -23.50 34.54
N GLN A 266 51.90 -22.58 34.63
CA GLN A 266 51.69 -21.70 35.78
C GLN A 266 50.26 -21.14 35.74
N GLY A 267 49.50 -21.42 36.80
CA GLY A 267 48.06 -21.19 36.87
C GLY A 267 47.60 -19.75 37.11
N LEU A 268 46.33 -19.52 36.80
CA LEU A 268 45.47 -18.53 37.47
C LEU A 268 44.00 -18.88 37.21
N GLN A 269 43.22 -18.93 38.29
CA GLN A 269 41.81 -19.34 38.38
C GLN A 269 40.86 -18.38 37.61
N PRO A 270 39.71 -18.86 37.11
CA PRO A 270 38.72 -18.04 36.42
C PRO A 270 37.73 -17.38 37.40
N HIS A 271 37.62 -16.04 37.35
CA HIS A 271 36.53 -15.31 38.00
C HIS A 271 35.40 -15.04 37.00
N SER A 272 34.25 -15.67 37.23
CA SER A 272 32.94 -15.24 36.71
C SER A 272 32.11 -14.67 37.86
N PRO A 273 31.46 -13.50 37.73
CA PRO A 273 30.35 -13.14 38.61
C PRO A 273 29.02 -13.32 37.87
N VAL A 274 28.27 -14.33 38.31
CA VAL A 274 26.81 -14.42 38.12
C VAL A 274 26.18 -13.70 39.31
N LEU A 275 25.32 -12.69 39.04
CA LEU A 275 24.46 -12.10 40.07
C LEU A 275 22.97 -12.36 39.77
N PRO A 276 22.13 -12.52 40.81
CA PRO A 276 20.82 -13.13 40.72
C PRO A 276 19.69 -12.10 40.56
N TRP A 277 18.70 -12.44 39.74
CA TRP A 277 17.47 -11.64 39.59
C TRP A 277 16.50 -11.90 40.75
N THR A 278 16.13 -10.82 41.44
CA THR A 278 15.28 -10.84 42.64
C THR A 278 13.78 -10.87 42.27
N ARG A 279 13.14 -11.96 42.72
CA ARG A 279 11.75 -12.15 43.18
C ARG A 279 10.76 -10.96 43.06
N PHE A 280 9.69 -11.21 42.30
CA PHE A 280 8.40 -10.50 42.27
C PHE A 280 7.78 -10.32 43.67
N GLY A 281 7.47 -9.08 44.03
CA GLY A 281 6.66 -8.67 45.17
C GLY A 281 5.25 -8.26 44.74
N ARG A 282 4.26 -8.72 45.51
CA ARG A 282 2.80 -8.60 45.31
C ARG A 282 2.25 -7.54 46.28
N GLY A 283 1.38 -6.64 45.81
CA GLY A 283 0.68 -5.60 46.60
C GLY A 283 0.86 -4.23 45.93
N GLU A 284 -0.13 -3.36 45.73
CA GLU A 284 -1.23 -3.00 46.61
C GLU A 284 -2.48 -2.53 45.85
N ASN A 285 -3.62 -2.69 46.53
CA ASN A 285 -4.96 -2.36 46.07
C ASN A 285 -5.23 -0.85 46.09
N TYR A 286 -5.69 -0.30 44.96
CA TYR A 286 -6.23 1.05 44.87
C TYR A 286 -7.69 1.07 45.34
N ARG A 287 -7.93 1.39 46.62
CA ARG A 287 -9.27 1.61 47.18
C ARG A 287 -9.72 3.05 46.89
N ARG A 288 -10.55 3.26 45.86
CA ARG A 288 -11.36 4.50 45.73
C ARG A 288 -12.54 4.42 46.69
N THR A 289 -12.58 5.33 47.64
CA THR A 289 -13.79 5.68 48.40
C THR A 289 -14.74 6.44 47.47
N ARG A 290 -15.92 5.87 47.21
CA ARG A 290 -17.11 6.60 46.74
C ARG A 290 -18.04 6.74 47.92
N ASP A 291 -18.34 7.97 48.28
CA ASP A 291 -19.38 8.34 49.24
C ASP A 291 -20.62 8.81 48.46
N PRO A 292 -21.80 8.20 48.63
CA PRO A 292 -23.03 8.71 48.06
C PRO A 292 -23.96 9.34 49.12
N SER A 293 -24.63 10.41 48.68
CA SER A 293 -25.97 10.87 49.10
C SER A 293 -26.10 11.81 50.31
N SER A 294 -26.32 13.10 50.00
CA SER A 294 -27.41 13.92 50.57
C SER A 294 -27.57 15.22 49.74
N GLY A 295 -28.77 15.45 49.17
CA GLY A 295 -29.14 16.66 48.40
C GLY A 295 -29.34 17.93 49.26
N PRO A 296 -30.10 18.98 48.84
CA PRO A 296 -31.30 18.90 47.98
C PRO A 296 -31.57 20.05 46.98
N SER A 297 -32.64 19.83 46.20
CA SER A 297 -33.63 20.79 45.68
C SER A 297 -33.21 21.90 44.71
N ARG A 298 -33.63 21.75 43.44
CA ARG A 298 -34.17 22.88 42.66
C ARG A 298 -35.43 22.48 41.89
N THR A 299 -36.39 23.37 42.01
CA THR A 299 -37.78 23.40 41.57
C THR A 299 -37.97 23.45 40.05
N ARG A 300 -38.98 22.74 39.57
CA ARG A 300 -39.65 22.95 38.27
C ARG A 300 -40.42 24.29 38.26
N PRO A 301 -40.68 24.83 37.05
CA PRO A 301 -42.08 25.05 36.71
C PRO A 301 -42.46 24.51 35.32
N SER A 302 -43.71 24.08 35.23
CA SER A 302 -44.45 23.74 34.01
C SER A 302 -44.82 24.99 33.20
N GLY A 303 -44.93 24.83 31.89
CA GLY A 303 -45.55 25.80 30.99
C GLY A 303 -45.87 25.17 29.63
N THR A 304 -47.15 25.14 29.30
CA THR A 304 -47.85 24.43 28.22
C THR A 304 -48.01 25.24 26.92
N HIS A 305 -48.19 24.49 25.81
CA HIS A 305 -49.03 24.74 24.62
C HIS A 305 -48.67 25.76 23.53
N LEU A 306 -48.72 25.28 22.26
CA LEU A 306 -49.49 25.73 21.07
C LEU A 306 -48.72 25.26 19.80
N ARG A 307 -49.10 24.24 19.03
CA ARG A 307 -50.20 24.06 18.04
C ARG A 307 -50.21 25.06 16.87
N GLY A 308 -50.05 24.51 15.67
CA GLY A 308 -50.52 25.04 14.37
C GLY A 308 -49.43 25.73 13.53
N ASP A 309 -49.46 25.75 12.21
CA ASP A 309 -50.24 25.07 11.16
C ASP A 309 -49.70 25.63 9.83
N ARG A 310 -49.70 24.84 8.73
CA ARG A 310 -49.75 25.28 7.31
C ARG A 310 -48.53 26.05 6.74
N ALA A 311 -48.30 26.18 5.43
CA ALA A 311 -48.62 25.53 4.16
C ALA A 311 -48.00 26.42 3.04
N ALA A 312 -47.92 25.89 1.81
CA ALA A 312 -47.69 26.57 0.51
C ALA A 312 -46.24 27.03 0.21
N ALA A 313 -45.55 26.46 -0.77
CA ALA A 313 -45.75 26.56 -2.22
C ALA A 313 -45.49 27.96 -2.78
N LEU A 314 -44.44 28.13 -3.59
CA LEU A 314 -44.48 29.04 -4.75
C LEU A 314 -43.59 28.52 -5.88
N LYS A 315 -44.20 28.53 -7.06
CA LYS A 315 -43.69 28.25 -8.42
C LYS A 315 -43.00 29.50 -8.98
N THR A 316 -42.33 29.31 -10.12
CA THR A 316 -41.89 30.30 -11.15
C THR A 316 -40.74 31.22 -10.70
N THR A 317 -39.62 31.29 -11.42
CA THR A 317 -39.46 31.49 -12.88
C THR A 317 -38.21 30.76 -13.38
#